data_AF-A0A225WJD4-F1
#
_entry.id   AF-A0A225WJD4-F1
#
_cell.length_a   1.000
_cell.length_b   1.000
_cell.length_c   1.000
_cell.angle_alpha   90.00
_cell.angle_beta   90.00
_cell.angle_gamma   90.00
#
_symmetry.space_group_name_H-M   'P 1'
#
loop_
_entity.id
_entity.type
_entity.pdbx_description
1 polymer ?
#
loop_
_entity_poly.entity_id
_entity_poly.type
_entity_poly.pdbx_seq_one_letter_code
_entity_poly.pdbx_strand_id
1 'polypeptide(L)'
;MPLPPTGAALKHFLCALNWLRDSMVDYAWTVAPLQEKLEQAMRERGRRKFQLSGATLDWTDDDMSAMVERSCKLNFPERGATVCMFSDASLSGYAIVITQVRLWQEGIPVEEQSHELLICREGMFKGAQLSWSIVEKEGYPIVKACDELDYMLAREEGFHIYCDHSNLIQLFSPDREVKQHVKGKL
;
A
#
# COMPACT_ATOMS: atom_id res chain seq x y z
N MET A 1 17.88 -14.09 -3.93
CA MET A 1 18.68 -13.79 -2.71
C MET A 1 18.58 -14.98 -1.77
N PRO A 2 19.66 -15.45 -1.11
CA PRO A 2 19.55 -16.55 -0.14
C PRO A 2 18.71 -16.12 1.07
N LEU A 3 17.97 -17.06 1.67
CA LEU A 3 17.14 -16.79 2.84
C LEU A 3 17.96 -16.28 4.03
N PRO A 4 17.49 -15.26 4.78
CA PRO A 4 18.24 -14.73 5.91
C PRO A 4 18.39 -15.78 7.02
N PRO A 5 19.61 -16.27 7.34
CA PRO A 5 19.76 -17.41 8.24
C PRO A 5 19.57 -17.05 9.72
N THR A 6 19.56 -15.76 10.06
CA THR A 6 19.50 -15.27 11.44
C THR A 6 18.58 -14.07 11.58
N GLY A 7 18.12 -13.79 12.80
CA GLY A 7 17.35 -12.58 13.11
C GLY A 7 18.07 -11.28 12.72
N ALA A 8 19.40 -11.24 12.80
CA ALA A 8 20.18 -10.08 12.36
C ALA A 8 20.18 -9.92 10.83
N ALA A 9 20.29 -11.04 10.10
CA ALA A 9 20.18 -11.04 8.65
C ALA A 9 18.77 -10.66 8.19
N LEU A 10 17.73 -11.17 8.86
CA LEU A 10 16.34 -10.81 8.57
C LEU A 10 16.09 -9.32 8.80
N LYS A 11 16.61 -8.76 9.90
CA LYS A 11 16.54 -7.31 10.15
C LYS A 11 17.18 -6.50 9.03
N HIS A 12 18.38 -6.89 8.56
CA HIS A 12 19.03 -6.20 7.44
C HIS A 12 18.24 -6.34 6.13
N PHE A 13 17.68 -7.53 5.87
CA PHE A 13 16.84 -7.79 4.71
C PHE A 13 15.60 -6.90 4.70
N LEU A 14 14.88 -6.81 5.83
CA LEU A 14 13.71 -5.92 5.97
C LEU A 14 14.08 -4.45 5.82
N CYS A 15 15.24 -4.02 6.36
CA CYS A 15 15.75 -2.68 6.12
C CYS A 15 16.05 -2.42 4.64
N ALA A 16 16.56 -3.41 3.90
CA ALA A 16 16.79 -3.30 2.47
C ALA A 16 15.47 -3.22 1.69
N LEU A 17 14.50 -4.09 1.99
CA LEU A 17 13.17 -4.07 1.38
C LEU A 17 12.43 -2.76 1.61
N ASN A 18 12.62 -2.11 2.77
CA ASN A 18 12.01 -0.82 3.05
C ASN A 18 12.40 0.27 2.03
N TRP A 19 13.52 0.15 1.33
CA TRP A 19 13.87 1.06 0.22
C TRP A 19 12.99 0.89 -1.01
N LEU A 20 12.37 -0.27 -1.18
CA LEU A 20 11.51 -0.62 -2.31
C LEU A 20 10.02 -0.51 -1.96
N ARG A 21 9.69 -0.06 -0.74
CA ARG A 21 8.31 0.04 -0.26
C ARG A 21 7.41 0.83 -1.22
N ASP A 22 7.96 1.87 -1.82
CA ASP A 22 7.27 2.81 -2.68
C ASP A 22 6.96 2.25 -4.06
N SER A 23 7.68 1.19 -4.46
CA SER A 23 7.58 0.57 -5.77
C SER A 23 6.95 -0.81 -5.75
N MET A 24 6.67 -1.38 -4.58
CA MET A 24 6.07 -2.70 -4.42
C MET A 24 4.57 -2.58 -4.17
N VAL A 25 3.79 -3.26 -5.02
CA VAL A 25 2.41 -3.60 -4.73
C VAL A 25 2.42 -4.80 -3.77
N ASP A 26 1.57 -4.74 -2.75
CA ASP A 26 1.44 -5.67 -1.63
C ASP A 26 2.65 -5.72 -0.67
N TYR A 27 3.42 -4.63 -0.58
CA TYR A 27 4.54 -4.51 0.37
C TYR A 27 4.14 -4.83 1.81
N ALA A 28 3.02 -4.26 2.30
CA ALA A 28 2.65 -4.40 3.72
C ALA A 28 2.30 -5.84 4.07
N TRP A 29 1.59 -6.53 3.18
CA TRP A 29 1.24 -7.95 3.32
C TRP A 29 2.46 -8.85 3.19
N THR A 30 3.37 -8.52 2.26
CA THR A 30 4.63 -9.24 2.07
C THR A 30 5.53 -9.16 3.31
N VAL A 31 5.62 -7.97 3.93
CA VAL A 31 6.54 -7.73 5.04
C VAL A 31 5.95 -8.09 6.40
N ALA A 32 4.63 -8.09 6.57
CA ALA A 32 3.97 -8.42 7.83
C ALA A 32 4.45 -9.75 8.47
N PRO A 33 4.42 -10.92 7.79
CA PRO A 33 4.85 -12.19 8.39
C PRO A 33 6.35 -12.18 8.73
N LEU A 34 7.18 -11.56 7.88
CA LEU A 34 8.62 -11.41 8.12
C LEU A 34 8.91 -10.55 9.35
N GLN A 35 8.14 -9.48 9.53
CA GLN A 35 8.23 -8.58 10.68
C GLN A 35 7.81 -9.29 11.97
N GLU A 36 6.72 -10.06 11.94
CA GLU A 36 6.26 -10.87 13.09
C GLU A 36 7.31 -11.89 13.52
N LYS A 37 7.94 -12.56 12.56
CA LYS A 37 9.02 -13.51 12.82
C LYS A 37 10.25 -12.85 13.45
N LEU A 38 10.61 -11.66 12.97
CA LEU A 38 11.66 -10.86 13.58
C LEU A 38 11.30 -10.44 15.01
N GLU A 39 10.05 -10.04 15.25
CA GLU A 39 9.57 -9.68 16.59
C GLU A 39 9.62 -10.88 17.55
N GLN A 40 9.26 -12.08 17.09
CA GLN A 40 9.39 -13.30 17.89
C GLN A 40 10.85 -13.55 18.27
N ALA A 41 11.79 -13.48 17.31
CA ALA A 41 13.22 -13.62 17.60
C ALA A 41 13.72 -12.56 18.59
N MET A 42 13.22 -11.32 18.49
CA MET A 42 13.53 -10.25 19.44
C MET A 42 12.97 -10.50 20.84
N ARG A 43 11.80 -11.13 20.97
CA ARG A 43 11.20 -11.50 22.26
C ARG A 43 11.99 -12.62 22.94
N GLU A 44 12.46 -13.59 22.16
CA GLU A 44 13.17 -14.76 22.69
C GLU A 44 14.64 -14.46 23.05
N ARG A 45 15.36 -13.71 22.21
CA ARG A 45 16.81 -13.53 22.32
C ARG A 45 17.24 -12.11 22.70
N GLY A 46 16.35 -11.14 22.50
CA GLY A 46 16.61 -9.71 22.70
C GLY A 46 16.85 -8.94 21.39
N ARG A 47 16.84 -7.60 21.48
CA ARG A 47 16.83 -6.70 20.32
C ARG A 47 18.20 -6.31 19.77
N ARG A 48 19.29 -6.57 20.51
CA ARG A 48 20.64 -6.13 20.12
C ARG A 48 21.17 -6.99 18.97
N LYS A 49 21.95 -6.40 18.06
CA LYS A 49 22.50 -7.08 16.89
C LYS A 49 23.20 -8.40 17.24
N PHE A 50 24.08 -8.40 18.24
CA PHE A 50 24.79 -9.59 18.71
C PHE A 50 23.84 -10.71 19.18
N GLN A 51 22.72 -10.36 19.83
CA GLN A 51 21.72 -11.34 20.28
C GLN A 51 20.98 -11.96 19.09
N LEU A 52 20.57 -11.13 18.13
CA LEU A 52 19.86 -11.55 16.92
C LEU A 52 20.75 -12.33 15.94
N SER A 53 22.07 -12.11 15.96
CA SER A 53 23.02 -12.92 15.19
C SER A 53 23.07 -14.37 15.67
N GLY A 54 22.75 -14.64 16.94
CA GLY A 54 22.64 -15.99 17.50
C GLY A 54 21.24 -16.60 17.41
N ALA A 55 20.27 -15.91 16.83
CA ALA A 55 18.91 -16.38 16.64
C ALA A 55 18.76 -16.99 15.25
N THR A 56 18.97 -18.30 15.12
CA THR A 56 18.74 -19.03 13.86
C THR A 56 17.27 -19.03 13.50
N LEU A 57 16.96 -18.85 12.21
CA LEU A 57 15.59 -18.85 11.70
C LEU A 57 15.35 -20.05 10.79
N ASP A 58 14.25 -20.74 11.03
CA ASP A 58 13.75 -21.80 10.15
C ASP A 58 12.68 -21.21 9.23
N TRP A 59 12.78 -21.45 7.92
CA TRP A 59 11.89 -20.88 6.91
C TRP A 59 10.90 -21.91 6.41
N THR A 60 9.62 -21.53 6.30
CA THR A 60 8.59 -22.35 5.65
C THR A 60 8.43 -21.97 4.18
N ASP A 61 7.76 -22.81 3.40
CA ASP A 61 7.44 -22.51 2.00
C ASP A 61 6.58 -21.24 1.86
N ASP A 62 5.67 -21.00 2.81
CA ASP A 62 4.86 -19.78 2.86
C ASP A 62 5.72 -18.53 3.03
N ASP A 63 6.75 -18.58 3.90
CA ASP A 63 7.67 -17.45 4.08
C ASP A 63 8.48 -17.16 2.80
N MET A 64 8.83 -18.21 2.05
CA MET A 64 9.56 -18.05 0.78
C MET A 64 8.72 -17.38 -0.30
N SER A 65 7.42 -17.68 -0.34
CA SER A 65 6.49 -17.05 -1.28
C SER A 65 6.35 -15.55 -1.04
N ALA A 66 6.35 -15.12 0.22
CA ALA A 66 6.36 -13.71 0.60
C ALA A 66 7.65 -13.00 0.17
N MET A 67 8.79 -13.70 0.13
CA MET A 67 10.07 -13.10 -0.29
C MET A 67 10.22 -12.88 -1.80
N VAL A 68 9.22 -13.23 -2.62
CA VAL A 68 9.24 -12.99 -4.07
C VAL A 68 9.01 -11.51 -4.33
N GLU A 69 10.09 -10.79 -4.63
CA GLU A 69 10.07 -9.36 -4.92
C GLU A 69 9.26 -9.06 -6.20
N ARG A 70 8.21 -8.25 -6.06
CA ARG A 70 7.39 -7.72 -7.17
C ARG A 70 7.51 -6.20 -7.23
N SER A 71 8.74 -5.70 -7.34
CA SER A 71 8.95 -4.25 -7.51
C SER A 71 8.53 -3.83 -8.92
N CYS A 72 7.77 -2.74 -8.99
CA CYS A 72 7.31 -2.12 -10.21
C CYS A 72 8.21 -0.93 -10.56
N LYS A 73 8.30 -0.61 -11.86
CA LYS A 73 8.99 0.59 -12.31
C LYS A 73 8.17 1.82 -11.90
N LEU A 74 8.82 2.78 -11.26
CA LEU A 74 8.25 4.10 -10.99
C LEU A 74 8.59 5.08 -12.11
N ASN A 75 7.68 6.01 -12.35
CA ASN A 75 7.82 7.09 -13.32
C ASN A 75 7.91 8.45 -12.59
N PHE A 76 8.52 9.43 -13.24
CA PHE A 76 8.56 10.79 -12.72
C PHE A 76 7.23 11.52 -12.99
N PRO A 77 6.71 12.29 -12.02
CA PRO A 77 5.48 13.03 -12.19
C PRO A 77 5.64 14.14 -13.24
N GLU A 78 4.75 14.16 -14.24
CA GLU A 78 4.77 15.12 -15.34
C GLU A 78 3.68 16.16 -15.17
N ARG A 79 4.00 17.46 -15.22
CA ARG A 79 3.07 18.56 -14.89
C ARG A 79 1.70 18.48 -15.59
N GLY A 80 1.66 18.10 -16.87
CA GLY A 80 0.43 18.05 -17.66
C GLY A 80 -0.30 16.70 -17.62
N ALA A 81 0.24 15.70 -16.93
CA ALA A 81 -0.40 14.39 -16.82
C ALA A 81 -1.57 14.43 -15.83
N THR A 82 -2.62 13.67 -16.14
CA THR A 82 -3.75 13.44 -15.25
C THR A 82 -3.33 12.48 -14.15
N VAL A 83 -3.49 12.86 -12.89
CA VAL A 83 -3.12 12.03 -11.74
C VAL A 83 -4.34 11.30 -11.22
N CYS A 84 -4.20 9.99 -11.01
CA CYS A 84 -5.23 9.11 -10.47
C CYS A 84 -4.71 8.48 -9.17
N MET A 85 -5.50 8.62 -8.11
CA MET A 85 -5.28 7.95 -6.84
C MET A 85 -6.32 6.85 -6.67
N PHE A 86 -5.84 5.63 -6.43
CA PHE A 86 -6.65 4.48 -6.09
C PHE A 86 -6.42 4.16 -4.62
N SER A 87 -7.49 3.90 -3.89
CA SER A 87 -7.41 3.46 -2.51
C SER A 87 -8.34 2.27 -2.28
N ASP A 88 -7.86 1.33 -1.47
CA ASP A 88 -8.63 0.19 -1.01
C ASP A 88 -8.29 -0.07 0.46
N ALA A 89 -9.26 -0.56 1.23
CA ALA A 89 -9.07 -0.95 2.62
C ALA A 89 -9.74 -2.28 2.93
N SER A 90 -9.01 -3.12 3.65
CA SER A 90 -9.53 -4.33 4.27
C SER A 90 -9.79 -4.10 5.76
N LEU A 91 -10.23 -5.16 6.46
CA LEU A 91 -10.36 -5.09 7.91
C LEU A 91 -9.02 -4.89 8.64
N SER A 92 -7.91 -5.30 8.03
CA SER A 92 -6.59 -5.39 8.67
C SER A 92 -5.55 -4.41 8.10
N GLY A 93 -5.75 -3.89 6.90
CA GLY A 93 -4.81 -2.96 6.26
C GLY A 93 -5.43 -2.19 5.12
N TYR A 94 -4.65 -1.30 4.51
CA TYR A 94 -5.07 -0.42 3.42
C TYR A 94 -3.94 -0.28 2.38
N ALA A 95 -4.34 0.08 1.16
CA ALA A 95 -3.46 0.36 0.04
C ALA A 95 -3.83 1.69 -0.63
N ILE A 96 -2.82 2.37 -1.13
CA ILE A 96 -2.89 3.60 -1.92
C ILE A 96 -1.95 3.40 -3.11
N VAL A 97 -2.47 3.61 -4.30
CA VAL A 97 -1.69 3.59 -5.54
C VAL A 97 -1.93 4.91 -6.26
N ILE A 98 -0.86 5.65 -6.54
CA ILE A 98 -0.94 6.85 -7.38
C ILE A 98 -0.29 6.53 -8.71
N THR A 99 -1.02 6.83 -9.77
CA THR A 99 -0.56 6.73 -11.15
C THR A 99 -0.77 8.06 -11.87
N GLN A 100 -0.14 8.20 -13.02
CA GLN A 100 -0.42 9.27 -13.96
C GLN A 100 -0.76 8.72 -15.34
N VAL A 101 -1.57 9.46 -16.08
CA VAL A 101 -1.89 9.21 -17.49
C VAL A 101 -1.50 10.46 -18.27
N ARG A 102 -0.49 10.35 -19.14
CA ARG A 102 0.03 11.50 -19.92
C ARG A 102 -0.98 12.00 -20.95
N LEU A 103 -1.66 11.06 -21.60
CA LEU A 103 -2.66 11.31 -22.63
C LEU A 103 -3.95 10.63 -22.20
N TRP A 104 -4.80 11.37 -21.52
CA TRP A 104 -6.10 10.88 -21.10
C TRP A 104 -6.99 10.58 -22.31
N GLN A 105 -7.60 9.40 -22.33
CA GLN A 105 -8.48 8.97 -23.41
C GLN A 105 -9.93 9.00 -22.95
N GLU A 106 -10.69 9.97 -23.46
CA GLU A 106 -12.13 10.08 -23.17
C GLU A 106 -12.90 8.83 -23.64
N GLY A 107 -13.81 8.36 -22.78
CA GLY A 107 -14.64 7.19 -23.05
C GLY A 107 -13.97 5.83 -22.77
N ILE A 108 -12.68 5.79 -22.43
CA ILE A 108 -12.00 4.57 -21.96
C ILE A 108 -12.15 4.48 -20.43
N PRO A 109 -12.56 3.32 -19.88
CA PRO A 109 -12.60 3.09 -18.43
C PRO A 109 -11.25 3.37 -17.77
N VAL A 110 -11.26 3.79 -16.51
CA VAL A 110 -10.02 4.19 -15.83
C VAL A 110 -9.01 3.04 -15.80
N GLU A 111 -9.47 1.82 -15.52
CA GLU A 111 -8.65 0.60 -15.47
C GLU A 111 -7.94 0.25 -16.79
N GLU A 112 -8.43 0.79 -17.92
CA GLU A 112 -7.87 0.57 -19.25
C GLU A 112 -6.99 1.75 -19.74
N GLN A 113 -6.88 2.83 -18.95
CA GLN A 113 -5.99 3.94 -19.29
C GLN A 113 -4.52 3.52 -19.23
N SER A 114 -3.66 4.23 -19.99
CA SER A 114 -2.22 3.96 -20.01
C SER A 114 -1.54 4.55 -18.77
N HIS A 115 -1.71 3.86 -17.65
CA HIS A 115 -1.19 4.27 -16.36
C HIS A 115 0.33 4.07 -16.24
N GLU A 116 1.01 5.13 -15.80
CA GLU A 116 2.37 5.08 -15.31
C GLU A 116 2.36 5.16 -13.78
N LEU A 117 3.00 4.19 -13.11
CA LEU A 117 3.03 4.14 -11.65
C LEU A 117 3.91 5.26 -11.09
N LEU A 118 3.37 6.05 -10.15
CA LEU A 118 4.14 7.07 -9.43
C LEU A 118 4.56 6.58 -8.05
N ILE A 119 3.62 6.00 -7.28
CA ILE A 119 3.92 5.48 -5.95
C ILE A 119 2.89 4.44 -5.48
N CYS A 120 3.36 3.45 -4.71
CA CYS A 120 2.55 2.57 -3.88
C CYS A 120 2.78 2.88 -2.40
N ARG A 121 1.70 2.91 -1.62
CA ARG A 121 1.70 3.16 -0.19
C ARG A 121 0.71 2.24 0.48
N GLU A 122 1.20 1.42 1.40
CA GLU A 122 0.37 0.46 2.12
C GLU A 122 0.65 0.49 3.60
N GLY A 123 -0.29 0.01 4.39
CA GLY A 123 -0.09 -0.17 5.82
C GLY A 123 -1.09 -1.13 6.44
N MET A 124 -0.72 -1.64 7.61
CA MET A 124 -1.59 -2.44 8.47
C MET A 124 -2.18 -1.55 9.56
N PHE A 125 -3.47 -1.70 9.83
CA PHE A 125 -4.14 -1.06 10.96
C PHE A 125 -3.60 -1.64 12.28
N LYS A 126 -3.40 -0.77 13.27
CA LYS A 126 -2.86 -1.17 14.59
C LYS A 126 -3.66 -0.55 15.74
N GLY A 127 -3.70 -1.26 16.86
CA GLY A 127 -4.35 -0.78 18.08
C GLY A 127 -5.82 -0.43 17.85
N ALA A 128 -6.24 0.77 18.24
CA ALA A 128 -7.61 1.23 18.12
C ALA A 128 -8.12 1.27 16.67
N GLN A 129 -7.24 1.38 15.67
CA GLN A 129 -7.62 1.41 14.26
C GLN A 129 -8.31 0.12 13.79
N LEU A 130 -8.01 -1.01 14.45
CA LEU A 130 -8.65 -2.29 14.15
C LEU A 130 -10.16 -2.27 14.48
N SER A 131 -10.58 -1.41 15.41
CA SER A 131 -11.97 -1.25 15.85
C SER A 131 -12.72 -0.13 15.11
N TRP A 132 -12.08 0.56 14.17
CA TRP A 132 -12.75 1.55 13.32
C TRP A 132 -13.85 0.91 12.49
N SER A 133 -14.90 1.70 12.24
CA SER A 133 -15.95 1.32 11.30
C SER A 133 -15.37 1.14 9.89
N ILE A 134 -16.10 0.39 9.05
CA ILE A 134 -15.69 0.17 7.65
C ILE A 134 -15.50 1.52 6.94
N VAL A 135 -16.44 2.46 7.12
CA VAL A 135 -16.36 3.80 6.51
C VAL A 135 -15.07 4.55 6.89
N GLU A 136 -14.67 4.48 8.17
CA GLU A 136 -13.44 5.12 8.64
C GLU A 136 -12.20 4.45 8.07
N LYS A 137 -12.19 3.11 7.98
CA LYS A 137 -11.05 2.36 7.40
C LYS A 137 -10.87 2.66 5.92
N GLU A 138 -11.98 2.74 5.18
CA GLU A 138 -12.01 3.06 3.75
C GLU A 138 -11.63 4.52 3.48
N GLY A 139 -12.03 5.45 4.37
CA GLY A 139 -11.67 6.86 4.25
C GLY A 139 -10.24 7.19 4.67
N TYR A 140 -9.66 6.39 5.57
CA TYR A 140 -8.31 6.59 6.09
C TYR A 140 -7.21 6.70 5.00
N PRO A 141 -7.10 5.79 4.01
CA PRO A 141 -6.06 5.89 2.98
C PRO A 141 -6.16 7.18 2.16
N ILE A 142 -7.38 7.70 1.91
CA ILE A 142 -7.59 8.95 1.19
C ILE A 142 -6.99 10.13 1.98
N VAL A 143 -7.36 10.25 3.26
CA VAL A 143 -6.85 11.33 4.13
C VAL A 143 -5.33 11.23 4.26
N LYS A 144 -4.83 10.02 4.46
CA LYS A 144 -3.39 9.76 4.59
C LYS A 144 -2.63 10.13 3.31
N ALA A 145 -3.18 9.84 2.13
CA ALA A 145 -2.56 10.22 0.85
C ALA A 145 -2.50 11.74 0.70
N CYS A 146 -3.58 12.46 1.04
CA CYS A 146 -3.59 13.92 0.99
C CYS A 146 -2.60 14.57 1.97
N ASP A 147 -2.30 13.93 3.11
CA ASP A 147 -1.35 14.42 4.11
C ASP A 147 0.10 14.08 3.76
N GLU A 148 0.38 12.82 3.37
CA GLU A 148 1.75 12.32 3.16
C GLU A 148 2.25 12.43 1.71
N LEU A 149 1.35 12.55 0.73
CA LEU A 149 1.65 12.54 -0.72
C LEU A 149 1.18 13.82 -1.42
N ASP A 150 1.00 14.91 -0.65
CA ASP A 150 0.58 16.22 -1.15
C ASP A 150 1.46 16.71 -2.31
N TYR A 151 2.77 16.46 -2.27
CA TYR A 151 3.73 16.82 -3.31
C TYR A 151 3.46 16.13 -4.66
N MET A 152 2.71 15.02 -4.68
CA MET A 152 2.22 14.38 -5.90
C MET A 152 0.80 14.83 -6.27
N LEU A 153 -0.05 15.07 -5.28
CA LEU A 153 -1.47 15.34 -5.44
C LEU A 153 -1.82 16.83 -5.65
N ALA A 154 -0.94 17.75 -5.25
CA ALA A 154 -1.09 19.18 -5.45
C ALA A 154 -0.84 19.53 -6.94
N ARG A 155 -1.90 19.44 -7.73
CA ARG A 155 -1.91 19.64 -9.18
C ARG A 155 -2.80 20.81 -9.54
N GLU A 156 -2.45 21.52 -10.62
CA GLU A 156 -3.21 22.68 -11.10
C GLU A 156 -4.67 22.33 -11.45
N GLU A 157 -4.86 21.21 -12.17
CA GLU A 157 -6.17 20.66 -12.52
C GLU A 157 -6.72 19.68 -11.46
N GLY A 158 -6.05 19.56 -10.31
CA GLY A 158 -6.36 18.56 -9.30
C GLY A 158 -6.04 17.12 -9.73
N PHE A 159 -6.71 16.17 -9.09
CA PHE A 159 -6.51 14.73 -9.30
C PHE A 159 -7.83 13.97 -9.13
N HIS A 160 -7.86 12.73 -9.63
CA HIS A 160 -9.03 11.85 -9.51
C HIS A 160 -8.83 10.82 -8.41
N ILE A 161 -9.88 10.60 -7.60
CA ILE A 161 -9.89 9.59 -6.54
C ILE A 161 -10.83 8.46 -6.97
N TYR A 162 -10.33 7.23 -6.91
CA TYR A 162 -11.07 6.01 -7.21
C TYR A 162 -11.05 5.10 -5.98
N CYS A 163 -12.24 4.73 -5.52
CA CYS A 163 -12.49 3.79 -4.44
C CYS A 163 -13.80 3.04 -4.74
N ASP A 164 -13.93 1.82 -4.23
CA ASP A 164 -15.12 0.97 -4.44
C ASP A 164 -16.25 1.24 -3.42
N HIS A 165 -15.95 2.01 -2.36
CA HIS A 165 -16.89 2.28 -1.29
C HIS A 165 -17.77 3.52 -1.55
N SER A 166 -18.97 3.29 -2.08
CA SER A 166 -19.94 4.35 -2.46
C SER A 166 -20.29 5.38 -1.37
N ASN A 167 -20.25 5.01 -0.07
CA ASN A 167 -20.54 5.97 1.01
C ASN A 167 -19.41 7.00 1.18
N LEU A 168 -18.20 6.75 0.67
CA LEU A 168 -17.11 7.73 0.70
C LEU A 168 -17.40 8.92 -0.21
N ILE A 169 -18.13 8.70 -1.32
CA ILE A 169 -18.51 9.80 -2.21
C ILE A 169 -19.46 10.76 -1.47
N GLN A 170 -20.36 10.25 -0.62
CA GLN A 170 -21.20 11.12 0.22
C GLN A 170 -20.39 11.88 1.29
N LEU A 171 -19.33 11.27 1.82
CA LEU A 171 -18.47 11.89 2.83
C LEU A 171 -17.59 13.01 2.24
N PHE A 172 -16.99 12.78 1.07
CA PHE A 172 -16.05 13.70 0.43
C PHE A 172 -16.68 14.59 -0.65
N SER A 173 -17.93 14.35 -1.03
CA SER A 173 -18.68 15.15 -2.00
C SER A 173 -20.16 15.21 -1.61
N PRO A 174 -20.49 15.87 -0.48
CA PRO A 174 -21.85 15.90 0.06
C PRO A 174 -22.87 16.54 -0.89
N ASP A 175 -22.41 17.35 -1.85
CA ASP A 175 -23.24 18.03 -2.84
C ASP A 175 -23.56 17.16 -4.08
N ARG A 176 -23.03 15.93 -4.16
CA ARG A 176 -23.19 15.02 -5.31
C ARG A 176 -24.10 13.85 -4.94
N GLU A 177 -25.28 13.77 -5.57
CA GLU A 177 -26.14 12.57 -5.48
C GLU A 177 -25.46 11.38 -6.19
N VAL A 178 -25.10 10.36 -5.41
CA VAL A 178 -24.56 9.11 -5.94
C VAL A 178 -25.72 8.21 -6.33
N LYS A 179 -25.79 7.81 -7.61
CA LYS A 179 -26.69 6.71 -8.01
C LYS A 179 -26.23 5.44 -7.30
N GLN A 180 -27.09 4.89 -6.45
CA GLN A 180 -26.84 3.61 -5.79
C GLN A 180 -26.47 2.55 -6.85
N HIS A 181 -25.47 1.73 -6.52
CA HIS A 181 -24.93 0.70 -7.39
C HIS A 181 -26.07 -0.21 -7.90
N VAL A 182 -26.32 -0.19 -9.22
CA VAL A 182 -27.11 -1.24 -9.86
C VAL A 182 -26.23 -2.47 -9.90
N LYS A 183 -26.57 -3.51 -9.12
CA LYS A 183 -25.95 -4.83 -9.23
C LYS A 183 -26.10 -5.33 -10.67
N GLY A 184 -25.05 -5.16 -11.48
CA GLY A 184 -24.90 -5.89 -12.74
C GLY A 184 -24.79 -7.38 -12.39
N LYS A 185 -25.66 -8.20 -12.99
CA LYS A 185 -25.62 -9.66 -12.86
C LYS A 185 -24.30 -10.17 -13.43
N LEU A 186 -23.69 -11.11 -12.69
CA LEU A 186 -22.70 -12.08 -13.20
C LEU A 186 -23.18 -12.73 -14.50
#